data_AF-A0AB39YHA5-F1
#
_entry.id   AF-A0AB39YHA5-F1
#
_cell.length_a   1.000
_cell.length_b   1.000
_cell.length_c   1.000
_cell.angle_alpha   90.00
_cell.angle_beta   90.00
_cell.angle_gamma   90.00
#
_symmetry.space_group_name_H-M   'P 1'
#
loop_
_entity.id
_entity.type
_entity.pdbx_description
1 polymer ?
#
loop_
_entity_poly.entity_id
_entity_poly.type
_entity_poly.pdbx_seq_one_letter_code
_entity_poly.pdbx_strand_id
1 'polypeptide(L)'
;MAQMSEIHLAFQFRQELNLPAHQWNRNYRARMQDVADKAGIGTFDVTRNKMPPTTSMLKSLERLHKEPGISWLGAWQLCSGHAHGKQWATLMSNELTEIARSATDLGAEYRITLSYANLALVMTSAAEMIQVACERYSLLAKSQPVPADGL
;
A
#
# COMPACT_ATOMS: atom_id res chain seq x y z
N MET A 1 22.55 -12.21 -14.15
CA MET A 1 22.38 -10.75 -14.37
C MET A 1 22.27 -10.10 -12.99
N ALA A 2 23.16 -9.18 -12.63
CA ALA A 2 23.12 -8.53 -11.32
C ALA A 2 21.96 -7.53 -11.28
N GLN A 3 21.06 -7.70 -10.32
CA GLN A 3 19.92 -6.81 -10.12
C GLN A 3 20.45 -5.50 -9.53
N MET A 4 20.54 -4.43 -10.33
CA MET A 4 20.95 -3.12 -9.83
C MET A 4 19.89 -2.61 -8.84
N SER A 5 20.34 -2.08 -7.70
CA SER A 5 19.42 -1.51 -6.72
C SER A 5 18.76 -0.26 -7.27
N GLU A 6 17.52 0.02 -6.85
CA GLU A 6 16.78 1.23 -7.24
C GLU A 6 17.56 2.52 -6.96
N ILE A 7 18.39 2.51 -5.90
CA ILE A 7 19.27 3.62 -5.54
C ILE A 7 20.32 3.86 -6.64
N HIS A 8 20.86 2.80 -7.23
CA HIS A 8 21.86 2.88 -8.29
C HIS A 8 21.24 3.37 -9.62
N LEU A 9 20.03 2.90 -9.94
CA LEU A 9 19.26 3.37 -11.10
C LEU A 9 18.89 4.86 -10.99
N ALA A 10 18.40 5.30 -9.83
CA ALA A 10 18.08 6.71 -9.59
C ALA A 10 19.34 7.61 -9.69
N PHE A 11 20.50 7.10 -9.28
CA PHE A 11 21.77 7.83 -9.38
C PHE A 11 22.25 7.97 -10.83
N GLN A 12 22.19 6.90 -11.63
CA GLN A 12 22.52 6.93 -13.06
C GLN A 12 21.61 7.89 -13.83
N PHE A 13 20.30 7.79 -13.61
CA PHE A 13 19.32 8.65 -14.29
C PHE A 13 19.54 10.14 -13.98
N ARG A 14 19.95 10.47 -12.75
CA ARG A 14 20.33 11.84 -12.37
C ARG A 14 21.60 12.31 -13.08
N GLN A 15 22.59 11.43 -13.27
CA GLN A 15 23.82 11.75 -14.00
C GLN A 15 23.52 12.01 -15.48
N GLU A 16 22.64 11.22 -16.09
CA GLU A 16 22.24 11.38 -17.51
C GLU A 16 21.53 12.71 -17.77
N LEU A 17 20.71 13.18 -16.82
CA LEU A 17 20.00 14.44 -16.94
C LEU A 17 20.85 15.68 -16.60
N ASN A 18 22.10 15.46 -16.16
CA ASN A 18 23.04 16.51 -15.76
C ASN A 18 22.45 17.53 -14.76
N LEU A 19 21.50 17.07 -13.93
CA LEU A 19 20.82 17.91 -12.95
C LEU A 19 21.54 17.87 -11.60
N PRO A 20 21.84 19.02 -11.00
CA PRO A 20 22.30 19.08 -9.61
C PRO A 20 21.32 18.38 -8.66
N ALA A 21 21.84 17.62 -7.69
CA ALA A 21 21.03 16.84 -6.77
C ALA A 21 19.96 17.66 -6.02
N HIS A 22 20.26 18.93 -5.71
CA HIS A 22 19.32 19.83 -5.06
C HIS A 22 18.13 20.18 -5.97
N GLN A 23 18.37 20.37 -7.27
CA GLN A 23 17.36 20.69 -8.26
C GLN A 23 16.49 19.47 -8.56
N TRP A 24 17.11 18.29 -8.68
CA TRP A 24 16.40 17.01 -8.78
C TRP A 24 15.46 16.77 -7.59
N ASN A 25 15.98 16.89 -6.36
CA ASN A 25 15.19 16.67 -5.15
C ASN A 25 14.05 17.69 -5.04
N ARG A 26 14.28 18.95 -5.42
CA ARG A 26 13.23 19.99 -5.46
C ARG A 26 12.14 19.64 -6.47
N ASN A 27 12.50 19.25 -7.69
CA ASN A 27 11.53 18.89 -8.74
C ASN A 27 10.74 17.63 -8.38
N TYR A 28 11.41 16.62 -7.84
CA TYR A 28 10.79 15.40 -7.34
C TYR A 28 9.76 15.71 -6.24
N ARG A 29 10.16 16.51 -5.23
CA ARG A 29 9.27 16.92 -4.14
C ARG A 29 8.06 17.71 -4.63
N ALA A 30 8.26 18.69 -5.52
CA ALA A 30 7.18 19.47 -6.11
C ALA A 30 6.20 18.56 -6.88
N ARG A 31 6.72 17.58 -7.62
CA ARG A 31 5.90 16.60 -8.33
C ARG A 31 5.10 15.71 -7.39
N MET A 32 5.72 15.21 -6.31
CA MET A 32 5.03 14.36 -5.33
C MET A 32 3.94 15.13 -4.58
N GLN A 33 4.18 16.40 -4.26
CA GLN A 33 3.17 17.28 -3.65
C GLN A 33 1.99 17.54 -4.61
N ASP A 34 2.25 17.89 -5.88
CA ASP A 34 1.19 18.07 -6.90
C ASP A 34 0.32 16.82 -7.05
N VAL A 35 0.95 15.64 -7.09
CA VAL A 35 0.22 14.36 -7.15
C VAL A 35 -0.61 14.14 -5.89
N ALA A 36 -0.05 14.40 -4.70
CA ALA A 36 -0.76 14.22 -3.43
C ALA A 36 -1.99 15.14 -3.31
N ASP A 37 -1.84 16.41 -3.71
CA ASP A 37 -2.90 17.42 -3.68
C ASP A 37 -4.03 17.06 -4.64
N LYS A 38 -3.70 16.75 -5.91
CA LYS A 38 -4.70 16.35 -6.91
C LYS A 38 -5.45 15.07 -6.54
N ALA A 39 -4.74 14.14 -5.89
CA ALA A 39 -5.31 12.86 -5.49
C ALA A 39 -6.10 12.93 -4.16
N GLY A 40 -6.03 14.05 -3.44
CA GLY A 40 -6.67 14.22 -2.13
C GLY A 40 -6.10 13.32 -1.04
N ILE A 41 -4.82 12.94 -1.14
CA ILE A 41 -4.16 11.98 -0.22
C ILE A 41 -3.62 12.66 1.05
N GLY A 42 -3.91 13.96 1.22
CA GLY A 42 -3.41 14.78 2.33
C GLY A 42 -2.03 15.36 2.04
N THR A 43 -1.48 16.08 3.02
CA THR A 43 -0.21 16.79 2.91
C THR A 43 0.97 15.83 2.83
N PHE A 44 1.72 15.87 1.72
CA PHE A 44 3.04 15.23 1.64
C PHE A 44 4.01 16.00 2.53
N ASP A 45 4.69 15.33 3.47
CA ASP A 45 5.71 15.99 4.28
C ASP A 45 6.99 16.14 3.45
N VAL A 46 7.02 17.27 2.74
CA VAL A 46 8.10 17.71 1.86
C VAL A 46 9.43 17.84 2.60
N THR A 47 9.39 18.15 3.90
CA THR A 47 10.58 18.37 4.74
C THR A 47 11.26 17.06 5.11
N ARG A 48 10.45 16.01 5.36
CA ARG A 48 10.94 14.66 5.68
C ARG A 48 11.05 13.76 4.46
N ASN A 49 10.71 14.26 3.27
CA ASN A 49 10.58 13.47 2.04
C ASN A 49 9.75 12.19 2.27
N LYS A 50 8.74 12.29 3.13
CA LYS A 50 8.03 11.12 3.64
C LYS A 50 6.64 11.12 3.03
N MET A 51 6.40 10.12 2.19
CA MET A 51 5.06 9.83 1.70
C MET A 51 4.13 9.58 2.89
N PRO A 52 2.84 9.95 2.79
CA PRO A 52 1.84 9.44 3.70
C PRO A 52 2.00 7.91 3.78
N PRO A 53 1.94 7.30 4.98
CA PRO A 53 2.03 5.85 5.09
C PRO A 53 1.03 5.19 4.14
N THR A 54 1.39 4.08 3.49
CA THR A 54 0.50 3.36 2.57
C THR A 54 -0.88 3.12 3.17
N THR A 55 -0.93 2.75 4.45
CA THR A 55 -2.16 2.61 5.24
C THR A 55 -3.02 3.88 5.24
N SER A 56 -2.43 5.07 5.36
CA SER A 56 -3.15 6.35 5.33
C SER A 56 -3.73 6.64 3.95
N MET A 57 -2.96 6.37 2.89
CA MET A 57 -3.44 6.54 1.52
C MET A 57 -4.60 5.59 1.23
N LEU A 58 -4.44 4.31 1.58
CA LEU A 58 -5.46 3.28 1.43
C LEU A 58 -6.71 3.57 2.26
N LYS A 59 -6.57 4.08 3.49
CA LYS A 59 -7.71 4.51 4.32
C LYS A 59 -8.56 5.61 3.65
N SER A 60 -7.97 6.44 2.80
CA SER A 60 -8.74 7.45 2.04
C SER A 60 -9.63 6.80 0.97
N LEU A 61 -9.20 5.68 0.38
CA LEU A 61 -9.94 4.92 -0.62
C LEU A 61 -11.08 4.11 -0.01
N GLU A 62 -10.97 3.69 1.25
CA GLU A 62 -12.01 2.97 1.99
C GLU A 62 -13.38 3.66 1.89
N ARG A 63 -13.40 5.00 1.86
CA ARG A 63 -14.64 5.80 1.75
C ARG A 63 -15.41 5.55 0.45
N LEU A 64 -14.78 4.92 -0.54
CA LEU A 64 -15.36 4.61 -1.85
C LEU A 64 -15.90 3.18 -1.90
N HIS A 65 -15.66 2.38 -0.86
CA HIS A 65 -16.20 1.03 -0.75
C HIS A 65 -17.70 1.11 -0.46
N LYS A 66 -18.51 0.61 -1.39
CA LYS A 66 -19.98 0.71 -1.33
C LYS A 66 -20.66 -0.58 -0.88
N GLU A 67 -19.95 -1.71 -0.97
CA GLU A 67 -20.54 -3.03 -0.73
C GLU A 67 -20.37 -3.45 0.74
N PRO A 68 -21.40 -4.07 1.34
CA PRO A 68 -21.29 -4.65 2.67
C PRO A 68 -20.35 -5.87 2.64
N GLY A 69 -19.36 -5.91 3.53
CA GLY A 69 -18.39 -7.00 3.57
C GLY A 69 -17.15 -6.69 4.40
N ILE A 70 -16.04 -7.37 4.10
CA ILE A 70 -14.75 -7.05 4.71
C ILE A 70 -14.30 -5.65 4.26
N SER A 71 -13.73 -4.86 5.15
CA SER A 71 -13.16 -3.57 4.76
C SER A 71 -12.00 -3.78 3.78
N TRP A 72 -11.87 -2.91 2.78
CA TRP A 72 -10.76 -2.98 1.82
C TRP A 72 -9.41 -2.87 2.53
N LEU A 73 -9.29 -1.96 3.50
CA LEU A 73 -8.08 -1.79 4.29
C LEU A 73 -7.79 -3.03 5.14
N GLY A 74 -8.81 -3.67 5.72
CA GLY A 74 -8.65 -4.91 6.48
C GLY A 74 -8.18 -6.05 5.58
N ALA A 75 -8.80 -6.19 4.41
CA ALA A 75 -8.42 -7.16 3.39
C ALA A 75 -6.97 -6.96 2.90
N TRP A 76 -6.59 -5.72 2.60
CA TRP A 76 -5.20 -5.37 2.24
C TRP A 76 -4.22 -5.70 3.36
N GLN A 77 -4.53 -5.33 4.60
CA GLN A 77 -3.68 -5.62 5.76
C GLN A 77 -3.48 -7.12 5.93
N LEU A 78 -4.54 -7.92 5.78
CA LEU A 78 -4.45 -9.38 5.83
C LEU A 78 -3.58 -9.92 4.69
N CYS A 79 -3.79 -9.48 3.44
CA CYS A 79 -2.96 -9.90 2.30
C CYS A 79 -1.47 -9.54 2.50
N SER A 80 -1.18 -8.30 2.92
CA SER A 80 0.19 -7.86 3.23
C SER A 80 0.78 -8.67 4.39
N GLY A 81 -0.01 -8.94 5.43
CA GLY A 81 0.39 -9.79 6.54
C GLY A 81 0.80 -11.19 6.10
N HIS A 82 0.05 -11.81 5.19
CA HIS A 82 0.40 -13.12 4.59
C HIS A 82 1.71 -13.04 3.80
N ALA A 83 1.85 -12.05 2.92
CA ALA A 83 3.06 -11.87 2.11
C ALA A 83 4.33 -11.69 2.97
N HIS A 84 4.18 -11.20 4.20
CA HIS A 84 5.28 -11.00 5.16
C HIS A 84 5.32 -12.05 6.29
N GLY A 85 4.57 -13.15 6.19
CA GLY A 85 4.58 -14.24 7.18
C GLY A 85 4.14 -13.82 8.58
N LYS A 86 3.25 -12.83 8.71
CA LYS A 86 2.77 -12.35 10.00
C LYS A 86 1.77 -13.33 10.61
N GLN A 87 2.07 -13.84 11.81
CA GLN A 87 1.26 -14.83 12.51
C GLN A 87 -0.20 -14.39 12.71
N TRP A 88 -0.44 -13.13 13.05
CA TRP A 88 -1.81 -12.61 13.23
C TRP A 88 -2.66 -12.73 11.96
N ALA A 89 -2.04 -12.59 10.77
CA ALA A 89 -2.77 -12.68 9.50
C ALA A 89 -3.17 -14.14 9.24
N THR A 90 -2.24 -15.07 9.49
CA THR A 90 -2.49 -16.51 9.45
C THR A 90 -3.61 -16.90 10.41
N LEU A 91 -3.64 -16.39 11.64
CA LEU A 91 -4.70 -16.72 12.59
C LEU A 91 -6.08 -16.22 12.15
N MET A 92 -6.14 -15.06 11.51
CA MET A 92 -7.40 -14.42 11.10
C MET A 92 -7.99 -14.98 9.81
N SER A 93 -7.18 -15.62 8.95
CA SER A 93 -7.61 -16.04 7.60
C SER A 93 -7.80 -17.55 7.46
N ASN A 94 -7.52 -18.28 8.54
CA ASN A 94 -7.62 -19.72 8.60
C ASN A 94 -8.69 -20.16 9.60
N GLU A 95 -9.20 -21.36 9.40
CA GLU A 95 -10.07 -22.01 10.37
C GLU A 95 -9.21 -22.57 11.50
N LEU A 96 -9.51 -22.12 12.72
CA LEU A 96 -8.85 -22.58 13.94
C LEU A 96 -9.75 -23.62 14.60
N THR A 97 -9.28 -24.85 14.66
CA THR A 97 -9.94 -25.91 15.42
C THR A 97 -9.05 -26.29 16.58
N GLU A 98 -9.51 -26.07 17.81
CA GLU A 98 -8.78 -26.53 18.99
C GLU A 98 -8.64 -28.05 18.96
N ILE A 99 -7.45 -28.56 19.27
CA ILE A 99 -7.23 -29.99 19.43
C ILE A 99 -7.84 -30.40 20.77
N ALA A 100 -8.82 -31.31 20.72
CA ALA A 100 -9.55 -31.74 21.91
C ALA A 100 -8.59 -32.20 23.03
N ARG A 101 -8.84 -31.72 24.26
CA ARG A 101 -8.05 -32.01 25.47
C ARG A 101 -6.60 -31.50 25.44
N SER A 102 -6.27 -30.55 24.55
CA SER A 102 -4.95 -29.91 24.52
C SER A 102 -4.83 -28.69 25.46
N ALA A 103 -5.96 -28.16 25.94
CA ALA A 103 -5.97 -27.03 26.87
C ALA A 103 -5.31 -27.40 28.21
N THR A 104 -4.34 -26.58 28.60
CA THR A 104 -3.61 -26.62 29.88
C THR A 104 -3.54 -25.21 30.46
N ASP A 105 -3.04 -25.07 31.69
CA ASP A 105 -2.80 -23.77 32.32
C ASP A 105 -1.79 -22.89 31.55
N LEU A 106 -0.99 -23.50 30.65
CA LEU A 106 0.04 -22.82 29.85
C LEU A 106 -0.45 -22.45 28.44
N GLY A 107 -1.59 -22.97 27.99
CA GLY A 107 -2.13 -22.73 26.66
C GLY A 107 -2.88 -23.92 26.07
N ALA A 108 -3.36 -23.77 24.84
CA ALA A 108 -4.07 -24.79 24.07
C ALA A 108 -3.45 -24.92 22.66
N GLU A 109 -3.56 -26.10 22.07
CA GLU A 109 -3.06 -26.37 20.71
C GLU A 109 -4.19 -26.27 19.69
N TYR A 110 -3.88 -25.66 18.54
CA TYR A 110 -4.86 -25.45 17.46
C TYR A 110 -4.38 -26.08 16.16
N ARG A 111 -5.29 -26.76 15.48
CA ARG A 111 -5.14 -27.12 14.07
C ARG A 111 -5.58 -25.94 13.24
N ILE A 112 -4.65 -25.44 12.43
CA ILE A 112 -4.90 -24.36 11.46
C ILE A 112 -5.21 -25.01 10.11
N THR A 113 -6.40 -24.76 9.58
CA THR A 113 -6.80 -25.23 8.25
C THR A 113 -7.01 -24.05 7.32
N LEU A 114 -6.46 -24.12 6.10
CA LEU A 114 -6.67 -23.10 5.09
C LEU A 114 -8.14 -23.08 4.66
N SER A 115 -8.79 -21.93 4.82
CA SER A 115 -10.12 -21.70 4.29
C SER A 115 -10.01 -20.96 2.96
N TYR A 116 -9.99 -21.70 1.85
CA TYR A 116 -9.83 -21.11 0.52
C TYR A 116 -10.94 -20.09 0.18
N ALA A 117 -12.15 -20.28 0.71
CA ALA A 117 -13.24 -19.32 0.55
C ALA A 117 -12.92 -17.98 1.21
N ASN A 118 -12.45 -18.01 2.47
CA ASN A 118 -12.06 -16.79 3.18
C ASN A 118 -10.86 -16.11 2.52
N LEU A 119 -9.86 -16.88 2.12
CA LEU A 119 -8.68 -16.37 1.40
C LEU A 119 -9.08 -15.71 0.08
N ALA A 120 -9.97 -16.33 -0.69
CA ALA A 120 -10.47 -15.76 -1.94
C ALA A 120 -11.23 -14.45 -1.72
N LEU A 121 -12.07 -14.38 -0.69
CA LEU A 121 -12.81 -13.17 -0.34
C LEU A 121 -11.86 -12.03 0.06
N VAL A 122 -10.90 -12.32 0.95
CA VAL A 122 -9.87 -11.37 1.37
C VAL A 122 -9.04 -10.88 0.18
N MET A 123 -8.61 -11.77 -0.71
CA MET A 123 -7.84 -11.38 -1.89
C MET A 123 -8.65 -10.54 -2.87
N THR A 124 -9.92 -10.88 -3.09
CA THR A 124 -10.79 -10.15 -4.03
C THR A 124 -11.00 -8.72 -3.55
N SER A 125 -11.37 -8.54 -2.28
CA SER A 125 -11.56 -7.20 -1.70
C SER A 125 -10.26 -6.37 -1.68
N ALA A 126 -9.09 -7.00 -1.46
CA ALA A 126 -7.82 -6.31 -1.57
C ALA A 126 -7.50 -5.89 -3.03
N ALA A 127 -7.82 -6.75 -4.01
CA ALA A 127 -7.60 -6.47 -5.43
C ALA A 127 -8.49 -5.32 -5.92
N GLU A 128 -9.75 -5.25 -5.50
CA GLU A 128 -10.66 -4.14 -5.80
C GLU A 128 -10.09 -2.80 -5.31
N MET A 129 -9.56 -2.78 -4.08
CA MET A 129 -8.92 -1.59 -3.53
C MET A 129 -7.75 -1.10 -4.41
N ILE A 130 -6.90 -2.03 -4.84
CA ILE A 130 -5.75 -1.73 -5.71
C ILE A 130 -6.24 -1.23 -7.07
N GLN A 131 -7.26 -1.86 -7.64
CA GLN A 131 -7.84 -1.45 -8.91
C GLN A 131 -8.37 0.00 -8.84
N VAL A 132 -9.13 0.33 -7.79
CA VAL A 132 -9.63 1.70 -7.57
C VAL A 132 -8.48 2.71 -7.39
N ALA A 133 -7.41 2.31 -6.69
CA ALA A 133 -6.20 3.12 -6.59
C ALA A 133 -5.57 3.38 -7.97
N CYS A 134 -5.40 2.33 -8.78
CA CYS A 134 -4.84 2.40 -10.13
C CYS A 134 -5.68 3.28 -11.07
N GLU A 135 -7.01 3.17 -11.02
CA GLU A 135 -7.92 4.00 -11.80
C GLU A 135 -7.75 5.48 -11.44
N ARG A 136 -7.70 5.80 -10.14
CA ARG A 136 -7.43 7.18 -9.68
C ARG A 136 -6.07 7.68 -10.13
N TYR A 137 -5.02 6.90 -9.96
CA TYR A 137 -3.68 7.29 -10.40
C TYR A 137 -3.60 7.50 -11.91
N SER A 138 -4.34 6.71 -12.69
CA SER A 138 -4.42 6.85 -14.14
C SER A 138 -5.12 8.15 -14.55
N LEU A 139 -6.20 8.55 -13.85
CA LEU A 139 -6.87 9.83 -14.07
C LEU A 139 -5.94 11.01 -13.75
N LEU A 140 -5.20 10.91 -12.64
CA LEU A 140 -4.26 11.93 -12.21
C LEU A 140 -3.07 12.08 -13.16
N ALA A 141 -2.53 10.97 -13.66
CA ALA A 141 -1.45 10.99 -14.64
C ALA A 141 -1.86 11.69 -15.95
N LYS A 142 -3.14 11.62 -16.32
CA LYS A 142 -3.71 12.29 -17.50
C LYS A 142 -4.02 13.78 -17.27
N SER A 143 -4.18 14.20 -16.02
CA SER A 143 -4.34 15.61 -15.68
C SER A 143 -3.00 16.34 -15.79
N GLN A 144 -2.88 17.28 -16.75
CA GLN A 144 -1.63 18.02 -16.95
C GLN A 144 -1.20 18.74 -15.65
N PRO A 145 0.11 18.85 -15.39
CA PRO A 145 0.60 19.76 -14.35
C PRO A 145 0.15 21.17 -14.71
N VAL A 146 -0.48 21.88 -13.77
CA VAL A 146 -0.71 23.31 -13.93
C VAL A 146 0.68 23.96 -13.97
N PRO A 147 1.03 24.73 -15.01
CA PRO A 147 2.33 25.41 -15.05
C PRO A 147 2.46 26.30 -13.82
N ALA A 148 3.62 26.24 -13.17
CA ALA A 148 3.92 26.94 -11.92
C ALA A 148 4.03 28.48 -12.06
N ASP A 149 3.65 29.03 -13.21
CA ASP A 149 3.84 30.43 -13.59
C ASP A 149 2.61 31.29 -13.26
N GLY A 150 2.11 31.20 -12.01
CA GLY A 150 0.88 31.89 -11.61
C GLY A 150 0.81 32.35 -10.14
N LEU A 151 1.93 32.41 -9.42
CA LEU A 151 2.05 33.05 -8.10
C LEU A 151 3.32 33.89 -8.01
#